data_AF-A0A951D4U9-F1
#
_entry.id   AF-A0A951D4U9-F1
#
_cell.length_a   1.000
_cell.length_b   1.000
_cell.length_c   1.000
_cell.angle_alpha   90.00
_cell.angle_beta   90.00
_cell.angle_gamma   90.00
#
_symmetry.space_group_name_H-M   'P 1'
#
loop_
_entity.id
_entity.type
_entity.pdbx_description
1 polymer ?
#
loop_
_entity_poly.entity_id
_entity_poly.type
_entity_poly.pdbx_seq_one_letter_code
_entity_poly.pdbx_strand_id
1 'polypeptide(L)'
;MLWVVAGVIISAAVAALLSFRGLPSSTKERGRPSGSESAYTLTALPSAFTAQRPLPLIDATGATRWAPVLHAAAARRAPSFQSAVVARLANHTGDGTANILVADAEAEHQGVLWERVRLAVLPNGTQGWVPRSSLGGWTFVDTRLVIDRARLTATLLRAGRVVFRAPVAVGAPGTPTPSGQFYVRDRLSGFSNPMYGPLAFGTNARSPTLTDWPQGGVVGIHGTDRPSLIPGRVSHGCIRLKNAAIVRLGRLMPVGTPVTIT
;
A
#
# COMPACT_ATOMS: atom_id res chain seq x y z
N MET A 1 -42.53 9.43 -7.08
CA MET A 1 -42.01 8.06 -7.16
C MET A 1 -40.55 8.10 -6.72
N LEU A 2 -40.31 7.93 -5.41
CA LEU A 2 -38.97 7.91 -4.80
C LEU A 2 -38.45 6.47 -4.84
N TRP A 3 -37.20 6.28 -5.25
CA TRP A 3 -36.46 5.05 -4.98
C TRP A 3 -35.27 5.38 -4.09
N VAL A 4 -35.36 4.89 -2.85
CA VAL A 4 -34.27 4.82 -1.88
C VAL A 4 -33.52 3.51 -2.15
N VAL A 5 -32.22 3.57 -2.40
CA VAL A 5 -31.36 2.37 -2.41
C VAL A 5 -30.52 2.40 -1.14
N ALA A 6 -30.87 1.51 -0.22
CA ALA A 6 -30.13 1.23 1.00
C ALA A 6 -28.89 0.37 0.67
N GLY A 7 -27.70 0.87 0.96
CA GLY A 7 -26.47 0.09 0.97
C GLY A 7 -26.19 -0.45 2.37
N VAL A 8 -26.22 -1.77 2.52
CA VAL A 8 -25.87 -2.48 3.76
C VAL A 8 -24.35 -2.54 3.90
N ILE A 9 -23.79 -2.05 5.02
CA ILE A 9 -22.39 -2.25 5.41
C ILE A 9 -22.38 -3.20 6.60
N ILE A 10 -21.79 -4.39 6.43
CA ILE A 10 -21.56 -5.35 7.52
C ILE A 10 -20.31 -4.90 8.29
N SER A 11 -20.51 -4.61 9.56
CA SER A 11 -19.47 -4.30 10.54
C SER A 11 -19.09 -5.57 11.32
N ALA A 12 -17.80 -5.79 11.56
CA ALA A 12 -17.36 -6.68 12.64
C ALA A 12 -16.10 -6.11 13.29
N ALA A 13 -16.26 -5.64 14.52
CA ALA A 13 -15.17 -5.35 15.44
C ALA A 13 -15.08 -6.51 16.43
N VAL A 14 -13.89 -7.06 16.64
CA VAL A 14 -13.64 -8.01 17.73
C VAL A 14 -12.51 -7.47 18.59
N ALA A 15 -12.84 -7.18 19.85
CA ALA A 15 -11.90 -6.84 20.91
C ALA A 15 -11.52 -8.12 21.66
N ALA A 16 -10.23 -8.37 21.84
CA ALA A 16 -9.73 -9.43 22.72
C ALA A 16 -9.06 -8.80 23.94
N LEU A 17 -9.71 -8.94 25.11
CA LEU A 17 -9.08 -8.79 26.43
C LEU A 17 -8.30 -10.07 26.75
N LEU A 18 -7.06 -9.93 27.23
CA LEU A 18 -6.40 -10.99 27.98
C LEU A 18 -5.83 -10.43 29.29
N SER A 19 -6.28 -11.04 30.38
CA SER A 19 -5.97 -10.72 31.76
C SER A 19 -4.61 -11.28 32.18
N PHE A 20 -3.81 -10.47 32.87
CA PHE A 20 -2.61 -10.89 33.59
C PHE A 20 -2.96 -11.65 34.88
N ARG A 21 -2.29 -12.76 35.14
CA ARG A 21 -2.05 -13.30 36.50
C ARG A 21 -0.59 -13.74 36.61
N GLY A 22 0.06 -13.33 37.69
CA GLY A 22 1.49 -13.53 37.93
C GLY A 22 1.85 -14.55 38.99
N LEU A 23 3.18 -14.74 39.09
CA LEU A 23 4.04 -15.14 40.24
C LEU A 23 3.99 -16.61 40.71
N PRO A 24 5.05 -17.14 41.38
CA PRO A 24 6.23 -16.46 41.93
C PRO A 24 7.62 -17.08 41.61
N SER A 25 8.64 -16.32 42.01
CA SER A 25 10.08 -16.60 42.08
C SER A 25 10.46 -17.63 43.16
N SER A 26 11.48 -18.45 42.89
CA SER A 26 12.26 -19.17 43.91
C SER A 26 13.65 -19.53 43.38
N THR A 27 14.66 -19.00 44.06
CA THR A 27 16.10 -19.18 43.89
C THR A 27 16.54 -20.54 44.45
N LYS A 28 17.33 -21.32 43.69
CA LYS A 28 18.21 -22.34 44.29
C LYS A 28 19.44 -22.59 43.40
N GLU A 29 20.58 -22.06 43.83
CA GLU A 29 21.90 -22.51 43.41
C GLU A 29 22.17 -23.94 43.92
N ARG A 30 22.53 -24.86 43.02
CA ARG A 30 23.69 -25.75 43.17
C ARG A 30 23.92 -26.64 41.95
N GLY A 31 25.19 -26.77 41.57
CA GLY A 31 25.75 -27.95 40.91
C GLY A 31 26.03 -27.82 39.42
N ARG A 32 27.29 -27.55 39.05
CA ARG A 32 27.83 -27.83 37.71
C ARG A 32 28.01 -29.34 37.53
N PRO A 33 27.52 -29.94 36.44
CA PRO A 33 28.16 -31.08 35.81
C PRO A 33 28.84 -30.64 34.52
N SER A 34 30.12 -31.00 34.37
CA SER A 34 30.85 -30.95 33.11
C SER A 34 30.23 -31.96 32.13
N GLY A 35 29.67 -31.46 31.03
CA GLY A 35 29.14 -32.28 29.95
C GLY A 35 29.30 -31.53 28.63
N SER A 36 29.91 -32.19 27.65
CA SER A 36 30.25 -31.70 26.32
C SER A 36 29.09 -30.99 25.61
N GLU A 37 29.26 -29.70 25.28
CA GLU A 37 28.40 -29.00 24.33
C GLU A 37 28.72 -29.48 22.91
N SER A 38 27.94 -30.45 22.43
CA SER A 38 27.79 -30.68 20.99
C SER A 38 27.01 -29.51 20.41
N ALA A 39 27.72 -28.58 19.79
CA ALA A 39 27.15 -27.46 19.07
C ALA A 39 26.30 -27.96 17.89
N TYR A 40 24.98 -27.98 18.07
CA TYR A 40 24.06 -28.03 16.94
C TYR A 40 24.08 -26.66 16.26
N THR A 41 24.86 -26.54 15.18
CA THR A 41 24.82 -25.38 14.30
C THR A 41 23.44 -25.32 13.64
N LEU A 42 22.57 -24.44 14.14
CA LEU A 42 21.36 -24.01 13.42
C LEU A 42 21.81 -23.31 12.14
N THR A 43 21.80 -24.03 11.03
CA THR A 43 21.98 -23.45 9.70
C THR A 43 20.86 -22.44 9.50
N ALA A 44 21.20 -21.15 9.59
CA ALA A 44 20.27 -20.07 9.31
C ALA A 44 19.72 -20.27 7.89
N LEU A 45 18.40 -20.45 7.77
CA LEU A 45 17.74 -20.46 6.47
C LEU A 45 18.14 -19.16 5.73
N PRO A 46 18.49 -19.21 4.44
CA PRO A 46 18.77 -18.00 3.70
C PRO A 46 17.54 -17.08 3.78
N SER A 47 17.75 -15.85 4.26
CA SER A 47 16.71 -14.82 4.28
C SER A 47 16.14 -14.68 2.87
N ALA A 48 14.93 -15.20 2.64
CA ALA A 48 14.25 -15.16 1.34
C ALA A 48 13.76 -13.76 0.94
N PHE A 49 14.23 -12.69 1.59
CA PHE A 49 13.91 -11.32 1.26
C PHE A 49 15.17 -10.47 1.32
N THR A 50 16.01 -10.56 0.30
CA THR A 50 16.82 -9.40 -0.07
C THR A 50 15.84 -8.32 -0.47
N ALA A 51 15.65 -7.31 0.39
CA ALA A 51 14.89 -6.12 0.06
C ALA A 51 15.58 -5.48 -1.14
N GLN A 52 15.11 -5.79 -2.36
CA GLN A 52 15.60 -5.16 -3.57
C GLN A 52 15.45 -3.66 -3.36
N ARG A 53 16.56 -2.92 -3.56
CA ARG A 53 16.55 -1.46 -3.51
C ARG A 53 15.38 -1.00 -4.38
N PRO A 54 14.35 -0.36 -3.81
CA PRO A 54 13.12 -0.16 -4.56
C PRO A 54 13.39 0.73 -5.76
N LEU A 55 13.09 0.22 -6.96
CA LEU A 55 13.24 1.02 -8.18
C LEU A 55 12.34 2.27 -8.07
N PRO A 56 12.85 3.47 -8.38
CA PRO A 56 12.03 4.68 -8.44
C PRO A 56 10.90 4.49 -9.46
N LEU A 57 9.72 5.05 -9.16
CA LEU A 57 8.59 5.10 -10.09
C LEU A 57 8.70 6.21 -11.13
N ILE A 58 9.87 6.85 -11.18
CA ILE A 58 10.13 8.07 -11.92
C ILE A 58 10.90 7.69 -13.18
N ASP A 59 10.40 8.11 -14.34
CA ASP A 59 11.07 7.94 -15.62
C ASP A 59 12.26 8.91 -15.78
N ALA A 60 12.97 8.82 -16.91
CA ALA A 60 14.14 9.66 -17.18
C ALA A 60 13.83 11.17 -17.18
N THR A 61 12.57 11.57 -17.36
CA THR A 61 12.14 12.97 -17.36
C THR A 61 11.83 13.50 -15.96
N GLY A 62 11.84 12.63 -14.94
CA GLY A 62 11.44 13.03 -13.59
C GLY A 62 9.93 12.86 -13.33
N ALA A 63 9.16 12.40 -14.31
CA ALA A 63 7.72 12.20 -14.22
C ALA A 63 7.35 10.72 -14.03
N THR A 64 6.12 10.46 -13.59
CA THR A 64 5.53 9.13 -13.55
C THR A 64 4.37 9.07 -14.53
N ARG A 65 4.36 8.04 -15.41
CA ARG A 65 3.26 7.79 -16.35
C ARG A 65 2.28 6.76 -15.80
N TRP A 66 0.99 7.03 -15.94
CA TRP A 66 -0.08 6.08 -15.65
C TRP A 66 -1.19 6.14 -16.69
N ALA A 67 -1.94 5.05 -16.82
CA ALA A 67 -3.11 4.98 -17.69
C ALA A 67 -4.26 4.24 -17.01
N PRO A 68 -5.53 4.58 -17.32
CA PRO A 68 -6.68 3.79 -16.90
C PRO A 68 -6.75 2.47 -17.69
N VAL A 69 -7.28 1.43 -17.06
CA VAL A 69 -7.62 0.16 -17.72
C VAL A 69 -8.96 0.34 -18.44
N LEU A 70 -8.97 0.20 -19.76
CA LEU A 70 -10.19 0.41 -20.56
C LEU A 70 -11.14 -0.79 -20.49
N HIS A 71 -10.57 -1.99 -20.63
CA HIS A 71 -11.29 -3.25 -20.62
C HIS A 71 -10.57 -4.26 -19.74
N ALA A 72 -11.31 -5.26 -19.26
CA ALA A 72 -10.72 -6.30 -18.42
C ALA A 72 -9.55 -6.98 -19.15
N ALA A 73 -8.42 -7.13 -18.45
CA ALA A 73 -7.18 -7.63 -19.04
C ALA A 73 -6.44 -8.56 -18.08
N ALA A 74 -5.56 -9.40 -18.62
CA ALA A 74 -4.64 -10.22 -17.83
C ALA A 74 -3.26 -9.58 -17.81
N ALA A 75 -2.74 -9.29 -16.63
CA ALA A 75 -1.33 -8.97 -16.44
C ALA A 75 -0.53 -10.27 -16.42
N ARG A 76 0.58 -10.31 -17.15
CA ARG A 76 1.35 -11.53 -17.41
C ARG A 76 2.80 -11.41 -16.96
N ARG A 77 3.47 -12.54 -16.75
CA ARG A 77 4.87 -12.56 -16.27
C ARG A 77 5.86 -12.03 -17.29
N ALA A 78 5.58 -12.20 -18.58
CA ALA A 78 6.36 -11.74 -19.72
C ALA A 78 5.42 -11.10 -20.77
N PRO A 79 5.94 -10.26 -21.69
CA PRO A 79 5.14 -9.59 -22.74
C PRO A 79 4.72 -10.58 -23.83
N SER A 80 3.90 -11.56 -23.48
CA SER A 80 3.45 -12.64 -24.37
C SER A 80 2.13 -13.19 -23.87
N PHE A 81 1.20 -13.50 -24.78
CA PHE A 81 -0.09 -14.10 -24.43
C PHE A 81 0.01 -15.54 -23.92
N GLN A 82 1.11 -16.23 -24.21
CA GLN A 82 1.40 -17.58 -23.71
C GLN A 82 1.99 -17.54 -22.28
N SER A 83 2.48 -16.38 -21.84
CA SER A 83 3.05 -16.22 -20.51
C SER A 83 2.00 -16.35 -19.41
N ALA A 84 2.40 -16.93 -18.28
CA ALA A 84 1.57 -17.11 -17.11
C ALA A 84 0.93 -15.80 -16.64
N VAL A 85 -0.35 -15.86 -16.31
CA VAL A 85 -1.11 -14.74 -15.75
C VAL A 85 -0.68 -14.54 -14.29
N VAL A 86 -0.29 -13.31 -13.95
CA VAL A 86 0.05 -12.91 -12.57
C VAL A 86 -1.11 -12.21 -11.87
N ALA A 87 -1.97 -11.49 -12.62
CA ALA A 87 -3.18 -10.90 -12.07
C ALA A 87 -4.23 -10.67 -13.16
N ARG A 88 -5.50 -10.60 -12.76
CA ARG A 88 -6.60 -10.11 -13.61
C ARG A 88 -6.94 -8.69 -13.22
N LEU A 89 -7.17 -7.85 -14.23
CA LEU A 89 -7.43 -6.43 -14.10
C LEU A 89 -8.88 -6.16 -14.50
N ALA A 90 -9.62 -5.50 -13.62
CA ALA A 90 -10.90 -4.89 -13.97
C ALA A 90 -10.67 -3.44 -14.43
N ASN A 91 -11.63 -2.87 -15.16
CA ASN A 91 -11.60 -1.45 -15.54
C ASN A 91 -12.00 -0.51 -14.39
N HIS A 92 -12.62 -1.03 -13.32
CA HIS A 92 -12.97 -0.27 -12.12
C HIS A 92 -12.36 -0.88 -10.85
N THR A 93 -12.12 -0.04 -9.84
CA THR A 93 -11.77 -0.46 -8.49
C THR A 93 -13.01 -0.95 -7.74
N GLY A 94 -12.83 -1.62 -6.59
CA GLY A 94 -13.97 -2.02 -5.74
C GLY A 94 -14.74 -0.82 -5.17
N ASP A 95 -14.14 0.36 -5.17
CA ASP A 95 -14.76 1.64 -4.78
C ASP A 95 -15.43 2.37 -5.96
N GLY A 96 -15.55 1.72 -7.13
CA GLY A 96 -16.28 2.24 -8.30
C GLY A 96 -15.53 3.29 -9.12
N THR A 97 -14.26 3.57 -8.81
CA THR A 97 -13.42 4.49 -9.59
C THR A 97 -12.72 3.78 -10.75
N ALA A 98 -12.21 4.51 -11.74
CA ALA A 98 -11.40 3.92 -12.79
C ALA A 98 -10.16 3.22 -12.21
N ASN A 99 -9.89 1.99 -12.64
CA ASN A 99 -8.68 1.28 -12.22
C ASN A 99 -7.49 1.78 -13.03
N ILE A 100 -6.52 2.41 -12.36
CA ILE A 100 -5.33 2.96 -13.02
C ILE A 100 -4.06 2.16 -12.70
N LEU A 101 -3.14 2.16 -13.65
CA LEU A 101 -1.87 1.44 -13.57
C LEU A 101 -0.71 2.39 -13.90
N VAL A 102 0.28 2.41 -13.02
CA VAL A 102 1.57 3.04 -13.30
C VAL A 102 2.42 2.07 -14.11
N ALA A 103 2.99 2.55 -15.21
CA ALA A 103 3.86 1.79 -16.10
C ALA A 103 5.31 2.25 -15.97
N ASP A 104 6.26 1.30 -16.01
CA ASP A 104 7.69 1.59 -15.83
C ASP A 104 8.61 0.97 -16.90
N ALA A 105 8.06 0.23 -17.86
CA ALA A 105 8.78 -0.24 -19.04
C ALA A 105 7.80 -0.59 -20.16
N GLU A 106 8.32 -0.62 -21.38
CA GLU A 106 7.61 -1.08 -22.58
C GLU A 106 8.43 -2.14 -23.31
N ALA A 107 7.75 -3.02 -24.04
CA ALA A 107 8.38 -4.02 -24.89
C ALA A 107 7.46 -4.37 -26.04
N GLU A 108 8.02 -4.60 -27.22
CA GLU A 108 7.30 -5.17 -28.34
C GLU A 108 7.59 -6.68 -28.43
N HIS A 109 6.55 -7.47 -28.62
CA HIS A 109 6.68 -8.91 -28.85
C HIS A 109 5.61 -9.38 -29.81
N GLN A 110 6.03 -10.01 -30.92
CA GLN A 110 5.14 -10.51 -31.98
C GLN A 110 4.17 -9.43 -32.51
N GLY A 111 4.67 -8.21 -32.73
CA GLY A 111 3.89 -7.09 -33.24
C GLY A 111 2.87 -6.49 -32.25
N VAL A 112 2.93 -6.90 -30.98
CA VAL A 112 2.10 -6.34 -29.91
C VAL A 112 2.97 -5.54 -28.96
N LEU A 113 2.59 -4.29 -28.73
CA LEU A 113 3.21 -3.45 -27.72
C LEU A 113 2.66 -3.79 -26.33
N TRP A 114 3.56 -3.99 -25.37
CA TRP A 114 3.28 -4.32 -23.99
C TRP A 114 3.83 -3.29 -23.04
N GLU A 115 3.11 -3.07 -21.95
CA GLU A 115 3.50 -2.19 -20.86
C GLU A 115 3.72 -3.02 -19.59
N ARG A 116 4.87 -2.85 -18.95
CA ARG A 116 5.09 -3.39 -17.61
C ARG A 116 4.50 -2.44 -16.59
N VAL A 117 3.50 -2.92 -15.88
CA VAL A 117 2.72 -2.18 -14.92
C VAL A 117 2.90 -2.72 -13.50
N ARG A 118 2.67 -1.86 -12.51
CA ARG A 118 2.64 -2.26 -11.09
C ARG A 118 1.24 -2.63 -10.67
N LEU A 119 1.13 -3.75 -9.94
CA LEU A 119 -0.15 -4.37 -9.63
C LEU A 119 -0.56 -4.11 -8.18
N ALA A 120 -1.87 -4.07 -7.94
CA ALA A 120 -2.46 -3.93 -6.61
C ALA A 120 -2.78 -5.31 -6.00
N VAL A 121 -1.77 -6.18 -5.95
CA VAL A 121 -1.87 -7.58 -5.46
C VAL A 121 -0.73 -7.89 -4.49
N LEU A 122 -0.87 -8.99 -3.75
CA LEU A 122 0.23 -9.54 -2.95
C LEU A 122 1.08 -10.51 -3.78
N PRO A 123 2.40 -10.62 -3.51
CA PRO A 123 3.16 -9.75 -2.62
C PRO A 123 3.27 -8.32 -3.15
N ASN A 124 3.41 -7.34 -2.26
CA ASN A 124 3.59 -5.94 -2.65
C ASN A 124 4.81 -5.78 -3.59
N GLY A 125 4.69 -4.91 -4.59
CA GLY A 125 5.73 -4.70 -5.58
C GLY A 125 5.63 -5.63 -6.79
N THR A 126 4.65 -6.53 -6.84
CA THR A 126 4.39 -7.36 -8.01
C THR A 126 4.13 -6.50 -9.25
N GLN A 127 4.79 -6.85 -10.35
CA GLN A 127 4.63 -6.27 -11.68
C GLN A 127 4.06 -7.29 -12.64
N GLY A 128 3.52 -6.82 -13.76
CA GLY A 128 3.14 -7.67 -14.88
C GLY A 128 3.05 -6.89 -16.18
N TRP A 129 3.08 -7.62 -17.29
CA TRP A 129 2.96 -7.08 -18.63
C TRP A 129 1.51 -7.13 -19.10
N VAL A 130 1.02 -6.02 -19.62
CA VAL A 130 -0.31 -5.88 -20.21
C VAL A 130 -0.20 -5.36 -21.64
N PRO A 131 -1.07 -5.79 -22.57
CA PRO A 131 -1.10 -5.19 -23.90
C PRO A 131 -1.39 -3.69 -23.79
N ARG A 132 -0.64 -2.85 -24.52
CA ARG A 132 -0.84 -1.40 -24.53
C ARG A 132 -2.27 -1.03 -24.95
N SER A 133 -2.88 -1.83 -25.82
CA SER A 133 -4.27 -1.68 -26.28
C SER A 133 -5.33 -1.87 -25.18
N SER A 134 -4.96 -2.47 -24.04
CA SER A 134 -5.85 -2.58 -22.87
C SER A 134 -5.90 -1.30 -22.02
N LEU A 135 -5.01 -0.34 -22.29
CA LEU A 135 -4.84 0.88 -21.50
C LEU A 135 -5.30 2.13 -22.27
N GLY A 136 -5.77 3.12 -21.53
CA GLY A 136 -6.18 4.41 -22.06
C GLY A 136 -5.03 5.34 -22.43
N GLY A 137 -5.34 6.63 -22.57
CA GLY A 137 -4.33 7.67 -22.76
C GLY A 137 -3.39 7.79 -21.56
N TRP A 138 -2.13 8.14 -21.82
CA TRP A 138 -1.16 8.39 -20.77
C TRP A 138 -1.47 9.69 -20.04
N THR A 139 -1.36 9.65 -18.71
CA THR A 139 -1.28 10.82 -17.84
C THR A 139 0.07 10.84 -17.14
N PHE A 140 0.65 12.01 -17.01
CA PHE A 140 1.95 12.22 -16.39
C PHE A 140 1.78 13.05 -15.11
N VAL A 141 2.51 12.67 -14.06
CA VAL A 141 2.55 13.40 -12.79
C VAL A 141 4.00 13.65 -12.37
N ASP A 142 4.26 14.84 -11.84
CA ASP A 142 5.58 15.30 -11.36
C ASP A 142 5.66 15.32 -9.81
N THR A 143 4.64 14.77 -9.16
CA THR A 143 4.53 14.70 -7.70
C THR A 143 5.07 13.38 -7.15
N ARG A 144 5.60 13.41 -5.93
CA ARG A 144 5.97 12.20 -5.18
C ARG A 144 5.68 12.39 -3.71
N LEU A 145 4.94 11.46 -3.13
CA LEU A 145 4.70 11.42 -1.68
C LEU A 145 5.73 10.50 -1.02
N VAL A 146 6.37 10.99 0.04
CA VAL A 146 7.27 10.20 0.89
C VAL A 146 6.65 10.11 2.27
N ILE A 147 6.45 8.87 2.74
CA ILE A 147 5.98 8.54 4.07
C ILE A 147 7.16 7.95 4.84
N ASP A 148 7.63 8.70 5.82
CA ASP A 148 8.66 8.24 6.75
C ASP A 148 7.98 7.70 8.01
N ARG A 149 7.96 6.38 8.17
CA ARG A 149 7.34 5.69 9.31
C ARG A 149 8.17 5.84 10.57
N ALA A 150 9.48 6.10 10.48
CA ALA A 150 10.32 6.31 11.64
C ALA A 150 10.10 7.70 12.24
N ARG A 151 10.04 8.72 11.38
CA ARG A 151 9.79 10.13 11.76
C ARG A 151 8.31 10.48 11.85
N LEU A 152 7.42 9.59 11.42
CA LEU A 152 5.97 9.78 11.38
C LEU A 152 5.60 11.05 10.59
N THR A 153 6.18 11.20 9.38
CA THR A 153 5.90 12.35 8.52
C THR A 153 5.51 11.94 7.10
N ALA A 154 4.58 12.70 6.52
CA ALA A 154 4.30 12.73 5.10
C ALA A 154 4.93 13.98 4.48
N THR A 155 5.66 13.81 3.38
CA THR A 155 6.27 14.90 2.60
C THR A 155 5.90 14.74 1.14
N LEU A 156 5.19 15.71 0.55
CA LEU A 156 4.91 15.73 -0.88
C LEU A 156 5.96 16.62 -1.56
N LEU A 157 6.60 16.05 -2.57
CA LEU A 157 7.46 16.77 -3.50
C LEU A 157 6.72 16.99 -4.82
N ARG A 158 7.01 18.10 -5.49
CA ARG A 158 6.61 18.39 -6.87
C ARG A 158 7.84 18.87 -7.63
N ALA A 159 8.20 18.20 -8.72
CA ALA A 159 9.43 18.45 -9.46
C ALA A 159 10.67 18.53 -8.52
N GLY A 160 10.74 17.59 -7.57
CA GLY A 160 11.82 17.52 -6.57
C GLY A 160 11.77 18.55 -5.42
N ARG A 161 10.83 19.51 -5.42
CA ARG A 161 10.69 20.52 -4.36
C ARG A 161 9.61 20.15 -3.37
N VAL A 162 9.87 20.35 -2.07
CA VAL A 162 8.86 20.11 -1.02
C VAL A 162 7.75 21.14 -1.11
N VAL A 163 6.50 20.68 -1.30
CA VAL A 163 5.30 21.54 -1.38
C VAL A 163 4.30 21.27 -0.25
N PHE A 164 4.46 20.16 0.46
CA PHE A 164 3.66 19.82 1.62
C PHE A 164 4.45 18.96 2.60
N ARG A 165 4.21 19.19 3.90
CA ARG A 165 4.69 18.34 4.98
C ARG A 165 3.67 18.31 6.11
N ALA A 166 3.42 17.14 6.68
CA ALA A 166 2.55 16.98 7.85
C ALA A 166 2.94 15.76 8.70
N PRO A 167 2.69 15.77 10.01
CA PRO A 167 2.77 14.57 10.83
C PRO A 167 1.69 13.55 10.43
N VAL A 168 1.99 12.27 10.58
CA VAL A 168 1.07 11.17 10.27
C VAL A 168 0.96 10.19 11.43
N ALA A 169 -0.15 9.46 11.49
CA ALA A 169 -0.16 8.17 12.16
C ALA A 169 -0.04 7.02 11.14
N VAL A 170 0.65 5.95 11.52
CA VAL A 170 0.89 4.75 10.71
C VAL A 170 0.45 3.50 11.46
N GLY A 171 0.60 2.34 10.82
CA GLY A 171 0.25 1.04 11.38
C GLY A 171 0.94 0.74 12.70
N ALA A 172 0.21 0.09 13.60
CA ALA A 172 0.74 -0.48 14.83
C ALA A 172 1.70 -1.65 14.52
N PRO A 173 2.55 -2.10 15.48
CA PRO A 173 3.49 -3.20 15.24
C PRO A 173 2.86 -4.49 14.71
N GLY A 174 1.66 -4.86 15.17
CA GLY A 174 0.93 -6.05 14.69
C GLY A 174 0.22 -5.87 13.34
N THR A 175 0.03 -4.63 12.90
CA THR A 175 -0.64 -4.28 11.63
C THR A 175 0.13 -3.15 10.92
N PRO A 176 1.40 -3.42 10.54
CA PRO A 176 2.30 -2.37 10.12
C PRO A 176 1.89 -1.79 8.76
N THR A 177 2.09 -0.48 8.57
CA THR A 177 2.09 0.11 7.23
C THR A 177 3.26 -0.49 6.44
N PRO A 178 3.05 -1.11 5.27
CA PRO A 178 4.12 -1.76 4.51
C PRO A 178 5.12 -0.73 3.99
N SER A 179 6.41 -1.08 4.00
CA SER A 179 7.44 -0.35 3.25
C SER A 179 7.40 -0.73 1.77
N GLY A 180 7.81 0.19 0.90
CA GLY A 180 7.93 -0.08 -0.52
C GLY A 180 7.59 1.11 -1.40
N GLN A 181 7.34 0.80 -2.67
CA GLN A 181 7.01 1.76 -3.72
C GLN A 181 5.62 1.47 -4.22
N PHE A 182 4.75 2.45 -4.04
CA PHE A 182 3.34 2.39 -4.30
C PHE A 182 2.90 3.60 -5.10
N TYR A 183 1.63 3.69 -5.46
CA TYR A 183 1.06 4.86 -6.09
C TYR A 183 -0.38 5.08 -5.64
N VAL A 184 -0.82 6.33 -5.71
CA VAL A 184 -2.20 6.73 -5.48
C VAL A 184 -3.06 6.22 -6.63
N ARG A 185 -4.03 5.34 -6.34
CA ARG A 185 -4.92 4.76 -7.33
C ARG A 185 -6.19 5.56 -7.53
N ASP A 186 -6.71 6.11 -6.45
CA ASP A 186 -8.00 6.78 -6.45
C ASP A 186 -8.07 7.83 -5.35
N ARG A 187 -9.11 8.65 -5.44
CA ARG A 187 -9.45 9.70 -4.48
C ARG A 187 -10.92 9.57 -4.15
N LEU A 188 -11.23 9.44 -2.87
CA LEU A 188 -12.54 9.10 -2.35
C LEU A 188 -12.98 10.12 -1.29
N SER A 189 -14.29 10.39 -1.22
CA SER A 189 -14.90 11.32 -0.26
C SER A 189 -16.35 10.94 0.03
N GLY A 190 -17.02 11.65 0.95
CA GLY A 190 -18.43 11.38 1.26
C GLY A 190 -18.65 10.12 2.10
N PHE A 191 -17.68 9.75 2.94
CA PHE A 191 -17.76 8.54 3.77
C PHE A 191 -18.84 8.68 4.85
N SER A 192 -19.63 7.60 5.02
CA SER A 192 -20.53 7.46 6.17
C SER A 192 -19.77 7.19 7.48
N ASN A 193 -18.63 6.49 7.39
CA ASN A 193 -17.78 6.22 8.54
C ASN A 193 -16.82 7.40 8.79
N PRO A 194 -16.93 8.10 9.94
CA PRO A 194 -16.12 9.29 10.22
C PRO A 194 -14.62 8.98 10.39
N MET A 195 -14.23 7.71 10.58
CA MET A 195 -12.83 7.29 10.72
C MET A 195 -11.96 7.71 9.53
N TYR A 196 -12.53 7.82 8.34
CA TYR A 196 -11.83 8.25 7.13
C TYR A 196 -11.65 9.78 7.03
N GLY A 197 -12.35 10.55 7.86
CA GLY A 197 -12.40 12.00 7.77
C GLY A 197 -12.99 12.47 6.43
N PRO A 198 -12.63 13.68 5.95
CA PRO A 198 -13.27 14.28 4.78
C PRO A 198 -12.78 13.72 3.43
N LEU A 199 -11.63 13.02 3.42
CA LEU A 199 -10.97 12.60 2.20
C LEU A 199 -10.08 11.37 2.44
N ALA A 200 -10.07 10.45 1.48
CA ALA A 200 -9.12 9.34 1.43
C ALA A 200 -8.52 9.16 0.04
N PHE A 201 -7.36 8.53 0.00
CA PHE A 201 -6.71 8.02 -1.20
C PHE A 201 -6.48 6.52 -1.02
N GLY A 202 -6.98 5.71 -1.94
CA GLY A 202 -6.57 4.33 -2.09
C GLY A 202 -5.20 4.26 -2.75
N THR A 203 -4.37 3.32 -2.30
CA THR A 203 -3.07 3.03 -2.93
C THR A 203 -3.08 1.62 -3.53
N ASN A 204 -2.05 1.26 -4.30
CA ASN A 204 -1.84 -0.13 -4.70
C ASN A 204 -1.18 -0.98 -3.60
N ALA A 205 -0.88 -0.43 -2.42
CA ALA A 205 -0.31 -1.16 -1.31
C ALA A 205 -1.35 -2.06 -0.63
N ARG A 206 -0.93 -3.27 -0.31
CA ARG A 206 -1.71 -4.25 0.47
C ARG A 206 -1.11 -4.45 1.85
N SER A 207 -1.95 -4.60 2.86
CA SER A 207 -1.53 -4.98 4.20
C SER A 207 -0.86 -6.36 4.15
N PRO A 208 0.33 -6.53 4.75
CA PRO A 208 0.98 -7.84 4.80
C PRO A 208 0.34 -8.78 5.84
N THR A 209 -0.43 -8.25 6.80
CA THR A 209 -1.02 -9.04 7.90
C THR A 209 -2.54 -9.10 7.88
N LEU A 210 -3.22 -8.15 7.22
CA LEU A 210 -4.69 -8.12 7.09
C LEU A 210 -5.08 -8.46 5.65
N THR A 211 -4.73 -9.66 5.21
CA THR A 211 -4.89 -10.09 3.80
C THR A 211 -6.33 -10.53 3.47
N ASP A 212 -7.10 -10.90 4.49
CA ASP A 212 -8.51 -11.30 4.46
C ASP A 212 -9.49 -10.12 4.60
N TRP A 213 -8.98 -8.92 4.89
CA TRP A 213 -9.79 -7.71 4.97
C TRP A 213 -10.44 -7.34 3.63
N PRO A 214 -11.59 -6.63 3.64
CA PRO A 214 -12.30 -6.25 2.43
C PRO A 214 -11.39 -5.67 1.34
N GLN A 215 -11.66 -6.08 0.10
CA GLN A 215 -10.85 -5.78 -1.09
C GLN A 215 -9.41 -6.32 -1.07
N GLY A 216 -8.95 -7.01 -0.02
CA GLY A 216 -7.60 -7.56 0.15
C GLY A 216 -6.67 -6.64 0.94
N GLY A 217 -7.18 -5.97 1.98
CA GLY A 217 -6.36 -5.15 2.89
C GLY A 217 -5.71 -3.93 2.24
N VAL A 218 -6.45 -3.13 1.47
CA VAL A 218 -5.92 -1.89 0.86
C VAL A 218 -5.38 -0.95 1.94
N VAL A 219 -4.15 -0.46 1.76
CA VAL A 219 -3.59 0.60 2.62
C VAL A 219 -3.97 1.96 2.03
N GLY A 220 -4.78 2.71 2.77
CA GLY A 220 -5.22 4.05 2.40
C GLY A 220 -4.43 5.17 3.07
N ILE A 221 -4.50 6.36 2.49
CA ILE A 221 -4.05 7.62 3.11
C ILE A 221 -5.31 8.48 3.34
N HIS A 222 -5.67 8.76 4.58
CA HIS A 222 -6.96 9.38 4.87
C HIS A 222 -6.93 10.36 6.05
N GLY A 223 -8.02 11.08 6.27
CA GLY A 223 -8.24 11.91 7.46
C GLY A 223 -8.42 11.09 8.74
N THR A 224 -9.03 11.67 9.77
CA THR A 224 -9.40 10.91 10.97
C THR A 224 -10.43 11.64 11.81
N ASP A 225 -11.21 10.87 12.56
CA ASP A 225 -12.05 11.31 13.70
C ASP A 225 -11.28 11.35 15.04
N ARG A 226 -10.03 10.85 15.08
CA ARG A 226 -9.17 10.80 16.27
C ARG A 226 -7.86 11.57 16.06
N PRO A 227 -7.92 12.91 15.86
CA PRO A 227 -6.74 13.71 15.52
C PRO A 227 -5.68 13.77 16.62
N SER A 228 -6.04 13.45 17.88
CA SER A 228 -5.12 13.35 19.01
C SER A 228 -4.12 12.20 18.89
N LEU A 229 -4.39 11.21 18.04
CA LEU A 229 -3.48 10.08 17.80
C LEU A 229 -2.38 10.37 16.75
N ILE A 230 -2.27 11.62 16.29
CA ILE A 230 -1.31 12.04 15.26
C ILE A 230 -0.28 13.01 15.88
N PRO A 231 1.03 12.70 15.80
CA PRO A 231 1.64 11.51 15.18
C PRO A 231 1.52 10.25 16.06
N GLY A 232 1.53 9.06 15.45
CA GLY A 232 1.48 7.80 16.22
C GLY A 232 1.59 6.50 15.41
N ARG A 233 1.71 5.36 16.09
CA ARG A 233 1.69 4.00 15.51
C ARG A 233 0.45 3.25 16.00
N VAL A 234 -0.71 3.55 15.43
CA VAL A 234 -2.01 3.21 16.01
C VAL A 234 -3.02 2.63 15.02
N SER A 235 -2.74 2.67 13.72
CA SER A 235 -3.69 2.24 12.70
C SER A 235 -3.56 0.75 12.40
N HIS A 236 -4.50 0.22 11.62
CA HIS A 236 -4.46 -1.13 11.04
C HIS A 236 -3.69 -1.15 9.70
N GLY A 237 -2.67 -0.30 9.55
CA GLY A 237 -1.83 -0.18 8.36
C GLY A 237 -2.04 1.09 7.55
N CYS A 238 -3.23 1.72 7.58
CA CYS A 238 -3.49 2.99 6.90
C CYS A 238 -2.65 4.15 7.44
N ILE A 239 -2.37 5.12 6.58
CA ILE A 239 -1.70 6.36 6.95
C ILE A 239 -2.77 7.42 7.24
N ARG A 240 -2.76 7.96 8.46
CA ARG A 240 -3.77 8.94 8.90
C ARG A 240 -3.17 10.33 9.04
N LEU A 241 -3.89 11.33 8.54
CA LEU A 241 -3.56 12.74 8.64
C LEU A 241 -4.66 13.48 9.40
N LYS A 242 -4.31 14.62 10.02
CA LYS A 242 -5.32 15.56 10.51
C LYS A 242 -6.17 16.05 9.34
N ASN A 243 -7.46 16.31 9.56
CA ASN A 243 -8.41 16.62 8.48
C ASN A 243 -8.01 17.84 7.63
N ALA A 244 -7.49 18.90 8.26
CA ALA A 244 -6.97 20.06 7.51
C ALA A 244 -5.79 19.69 6.59
N ALA A 245 -4.92 18.77 7.05
CA ALA A 245 -3.75 18.33 6.30
C ALA A 245 -4.14 17.43 5.11
N ILE A 246 -5.09 16.49 5.27
CA ILE A 246 -5.52 15.63 4.15
C ILE A 246 -6.25 16.45 3.06
N VAL A 247 -7.04 17.46 3.45
CA VAL A 247 -7.70 18.36 2.49
C VAL A 247 -6.68 19.18 1.70
N ARG A 248 -5.65 19.71 2.37
CA ARG A 248 -4.55 20.42 1.69
C ARG A 248 -3.76 19.49 0.79
N LEU A 249 -3.43 18.28 1.26
CA LEU A 249 -2.74 17.27 0.46
C LEU A 249 -3.53 16.95 -0.81
N GLY A 250 -4.86 16.81 -0.70
CA GLY A 250 -5.71 16.51 -1.86
C GLY A 250 -5.90 17.64 -2.87
N ARG A 251 -5.50 18.87 -2.55
CA ARG A 251 -5.36 19.95 -3.56
C ARG A 251 -4.06 19.85 -4.35
N LEU A 252 -3.05 19.18 -3.79
CA LEU A 252 -1.69 19.15 -4.31
C LEU A 252 -1.31 17.81 -4.96
N MET A 253 -1.95 16.72 -4.55
CA MET A 253 -1.60 15.34 -4.92
C MET A 253 -2.63 14.74 -5.90
N PRO A 254 -2.30 14.62 -7.20
CA PRO A 254 -3.16 13.94 -8.17
C PRO A 254 -3.12 12.41 -8.03
N VAL A 255 -4.13 11.74 -8.61
CA VAL A 255 -4.10 10.29 -8.86
C VAL A 255 -2.89 9.94 -9.73
N GLY A 256 -2.30 8.77 -9.48
CA GLY A 256 -1.07 8.31 -10.11
C GLY A 256 0.20 8.75 -9.40
N THR A 257 0.13 9.65 -8.41
CA THR A 257 1.30 10.09 -7.63
C THR A 257 2.01 8.89 -7.00
N PRO A 258 3.32 8.68 -7.29
CA PRO A 258 4.17 7.77 -6.53
C PRO A 258 4.14 8.01 -5.02
N VAL A 259 4.10 6.93 -4.26
CA VAL A 259 4.18 6.91 -2.80
C VAL A 259 5.34 6.01 -2.39
N THR A 260 6.37 6.60 -1.79
CA THR A 260 7.47 5.88 -1.15
C THR A 260 7.18 5.75 0.34
N ILE A 261 7.23 4.53 0.88
CA ILE A 261 7.08 4.29 2.32
C ILE A 261 8.37 3.68 2.87
N THR A 262 9.02 4.37 3.80
CA THR A 262 10.26 3.96 4.48
C THR A 262 10.03 3.78 5.97
#